data_AF-A0AAE0N9B7-F1
#
_entry.id   AF-A0AAE0N9B7-F1
#
_cell.length_a   1.000
_cell.length_b   1.000
_cell.length_c   1.000
_cell.angle_alpha   90.00
_cell.angle_beta   90.00
_cell.angle_gamma   90.00
#
_symmetry.space_group_name_H-M   'P 1'
#
loop_
_entity.id
_entity.type
_entity.pdbx_description
1 polymer ?
#
loop_
_entity_poly.entity_id
_entity_poly.type
_entity_poly.pdbx_seq_one_letter_code
_entity_poly.pdbx_strand_id
1 'polypeptide(L)'
;MEVNQKQAAKDASLQEEKRLEAELAQLNELHLQLRLLRSALPRMLEPLASKQPSPQVAYNAFRKSIDSTNLEIANFRAAITSEEIKKIFQRAADSRQANPKGIKPWRATEDPEWTANKRRKTNAS
;
A
#
# COMPACT_ATOMS: atom_id res chain seq x y z
N MET A 1 -16.20 26.98 -33.06
CA MET A 1 -16.59 26.60 -31.68
C MET A 1 -16.18 25.16 -31.31
N GLU A 2 -15.97 24.25 -32.27
CA GLU A 2 -15.57 22.85 -31.99
C GLU A 2 -14.16 22.66 -31.40
N VAL A 3 -13.21 23.55 -31.72
CA VAL A 3 -11.83 23.47 -31.22
C VAL A 3 -11.77 23.65 -29.70
N ASN A 4 -12.65 24.49 -29.14
CA ASN A 4 -12.68 24.79 -27.72
C ASN A 4 -13.27 23.63 -26.88
N GLN A 5 -14.24 22.89 -27.44
CA GLN A 5 -14.80 21.70 -26.80
C GLN A 5 -13.84 20.51 -26.81
N LYS A 6 -13.09 20.32 -27.90
CA LYS A 6 -12.06 19.26 -27.98
C LYS A 6 -10.92 19.50 -26.99
N GLN A 7 -10.50 20.75 -26.80
CA GLN A 7 -9.47 21.09 -25.84
C GLN A 7 -9.95 20.87 -24.39
N ALA A 8 -11.16 21.30 -24.06
CA ALA A 8 -11.74 21.09 -22.73
C ALA A 8 -11.90 19.59 -22.38
N ALA A 9 -12.29 18.75 -23.34
CA ALA A 9 -12.40 17.31 -23.14
C ALA A 9 -11.02 16.64 -22.90
N LYS A 10 -9.99 17.10 -23.60
CA LYS A 10 -8.61 16.63 -23.40
C LYS A 10 -8.09 17.00 -22.02
N ASP A 11 -8.32 18.23 -21.58
CA ASP A 11 -7.87 18.72 -20.28
C ASP A 11 -8.58 17.98 -19.13
N ALA A 12 -9.88 17.69 -19.27
CA ALA A 12 -10.62 16.86 -18.33
C ALA A 12 -10.08 15.43 -18.24
N SER A 13 -9.74 14.82 -19.38
CA SER A 13 -9.12 13.48 -19.42
C SER A 13 -7.77 13.45 -18.69
N LEU A 14 -6.93 14.47 -18.88
CA LEU A 14 -5.62 14.57 -18.21
C LEU A 14 -5.76 14.78 -16.70
N GLN A 15 -6.79 15.50 -16.26
CA GLN A 15 -7.06 15.69 -14.83
C GLN A 15 -7.52 14.39 -14.18
N GLU A 16 -8.39 13.61 -14.84
CA GLU A 16 -8.82 12.32 -14.33
C GLU A 16 -7.66 11.31 -14.29
N GLU A 17 -6.80 11.30 -15.30
CA GLU A 17 -5.59 10.46 -15.31
C GLU A 17 -4.69 10.75 -14.10
N LYS A 18 -4.37 12.02 -13.84
CA LYS A 18 -3.57 12.43 -12.65
C LYS A 18 -4.20 12.00 -11.33
N ARG A 19 -5.53 12.09 -11.24
CA ARG A 19 -6.27 11.66 -10.06
C ARG A 19 -6.14 10.15 -9.86
N LEU A 20 -6.33 9.37 -10.94
CA LEU A 20 -6.19 7.92 -10.91
C LEU A 20 -4.76 7.50 -10.53
N GLU A 21 -3.74 8.17 -11.04
CA GLU A 21 -2.34 7.94 -10.65
C GLU A 21 -2.11 8.16 -9.15
N ALA A 22 -2.65 9.25 -8.59
CA ALA A 22 -2.55 9.53 -7.16
C ALA A 22 -3.26 8.46 -6.32
N GLU A 23 -4.44 8.01 -6.75
CA GLU A 23 -5.19 6.94 -6.07
C GLU A 23 -4.47 5.59 -6.15
N LEU A 24 -3.87 5.26 -7.30
CA LEU A 24 -3.02 4.07 -7.45
C LEU A 24 -1.78 4.13 -6.55
N ALA A 25 -1.16 5.30 -6.41
CA ALA A 25 -0.02 5.48 -5.50
C ALA A 25 -0.43 5.20 -4.04
N GLN A 26 -1.62 5.66 -3.62
CA GLN A 26 -2.15 5.39 -2.27
C GLN A 26 -2.44 3.90 -2.07
N LEU A 27 -3.06 3.24 -3.06
CA LEU A 27 -3.31 1.79 -3.01
C LEU A 27 -2.01 0.98 -2.95
N ASN A 28 -0.97 1.41 -3.67
CA ASN A 28 0.33 0.76 -3.63
C ASN A 28 0.99 0.88 -2.24
N GLU A 29 0.92 2.05 -1.60
CA GLU A 29 1.39 2.23 -0.22
C GLU A 29 0.66 1.28 0.73
N LEU A 30 -0.67 1.20 0.63
CA LEU A 30 -1.48 0.30 1.45
C LEU A 30 -1.12 -1.17 1.21
N HIS A 31 -0.84 -1.55 -0.05
CA HIS A 31 -0.37 -2.88 -0.40
C HIS A 31 0.99 -3.21 0.24
N LEU A 32 1.94 -2.26 0.23
CA LEU A 32 3.24 -2.43 0.88
C LEU A 32 3.09 -2.61 2.39
N GLN A 33 2.24 -1.83 3.04
CA GLN A 33 1.93 -1.98 4.46
C GLN A 33 1.35 -3.37 4.76
N LEU A 34 0.38 -3.83 3.97
CA LEU A 34 -0.18 -5.18 4.11
C LEU A 34 0.89 -6.27 3.94
N ARG A 35 1.82 -6.09 2.99
CA ARG A 35 2.92 -7.04 2.79
C ARG A 35 3.86 -7.08 4.00
N LEU A 36 4.14 -5.94 4.63
CA LEU A 36 4.93 -5.87 5.87
C LEU A 36 4.23 -6.57 7.05
N LEU A 37 2.90 -6.50 7.12
CA LEU A 37 2.13 -7.21 8.14
C LEU A 37 2.20 -8.73 7.99
N ARG A 38 2.40 -9.27 6.77
CA ARG A 38 2.60 -10.72 6.59
C ARG A 38 3.85 -11.24 7.29
N SER A 39 4.87 -10.39 7.49
CA SER A 39 6.09 -10.75 8.23
C SER A 39 6.05 -10.33 9.71
N ALA A 40 4.91 -9.82 10.20
CA ALA A 40 4.75 -9.36 11.59
C ALA A 40 5.09 -10.44 12.61
N LEU A 41 4.43 -11.60 12.53
CA LEU A 41 4.67 -12.71 13.47
C LEU A 41 6.13 -13.21 13.44
N PRO A 42 6.74 -13.49 12.28
CA PRO A 42 8.17 -13.83 12.22
C PRO A 42 9.07 -12.75 12.84
N ARG A 43 8.79 -11.46 12.62
CA ARG A 43 9.58 -10.36 13.19
C ARG A 43 9.42 -10.23 14.71
N MET A 44 8.20 -10.45 15.22
CA MET A 44 7.95 -10.44 16.66
C MET A 44 8.71 -11.56 17.37
N LEU A 45 8.87 -12.72 16.73
CA LEU A 45 9.52 -13.88 17.34
C LEU A 45 11.03 -13.95 17.08
N GLU A 46 11.56 -13.14 16.17
CA GLU A 46 12.98 -13.10 15.81
C GLU A 46 13.93 -12.95 17.02
N PRO A 47 13.64 -12.09 18.02
CA PRO A 47 14.48 -11.98 19.21
C PRO A 47 14.55 -13.25 20.06
N LEU A 48 13.56 -14.13 19.96
CA LEU A 48 13.50 -15.41 20.67
C LEU A 48 14.17 -16.56 19.88
N ALA A 49 14.39 -16.37 18.58
CA ALA A 49 15.01 -17.39 17.72
C ALA A 49 16.54 -17.43 17.83
N SER A 50 17.16 -16.38 18.39
CA SER A 50 18.62 -16.23 18.51
C SER A 50 19.11 -16.43 19.95
N LYS A 51 20.36 -16.90 20.09
CA LYS A 51 21.02 -16.98 21.41
C LYS A 51 21.28 -15.57 21.93
N GLN A 52 20.55 -15.18 22.96
CA GLN A 52 20.72 -13.90 23.63
C GLN A 52 21.68 -14.02 24.82
N PRO A 53 22.42 -12.95 25.16
CA PRO A 53 23.40 -12.98 26.25
C PRO A 53 22.75 -13.11 27.64
N SER A 54 21.48 -12.74 27.78
CA SER A 54 20.70 -12.99 29.00
C SER A 54 19.19 -13.01 28.72
N PRO A 55 18.37 -13.63 29.61
CA PRO A 55 16.91 -13.61 29.50
C PRO A 55 16.33 -12.19 29.47
N GLN A 56 16.92 -11.25 30.21
CA GLN A 56 16.45 -9.86 30.24
C GLN A 56 16.64 -9.17 28.88
N VAL A 57 17.75 -9.45 28.20
CA VAL A 57 18.02 -8.91 26.86
C VAL A 57 17.02 -9.48 25.85
N ALA A 58 16.75 -10.78 25.90
CA ALA A 58 15.74 -11.43 25.06
C ALA A 58 14.34 -10.83 25.27
N TYR A 59 13.91 -10.66 26.52
CA TYR A 59 12.62 -10.07 26.85
C TYR A 59 12.49 -8.62 26.37
N ASN A 60 13.53 -7.80 26.58
CA ASN A 60 13.53 -6.41 26.14
C ASN A 60 13.47 -6.29 24.61
N ALA A 61 14.22 -7.12 23.88
CA ALA A 61 14.20 -7.15 22.42
C ALA A 61 12.85 -7.64 21.89
N PHE A 62 12.29 -8.70 22.49
CA PHE A 62 10.96 -9.21 22.18
C PHE A 62 9.89 -8.14 22.38
N ARG A 63 9.86 -7.47 23.53
CA ARG A 63 8.90 -6.39 23.82
C ARG A 63 8.98 -5.26 22.80
N LYS A 64 10.19 -4.81 22.45
CA LYS A 64 10.38 -3.79 21.40
C LYS A 64 9.81 -4.23 20.04
N SER A 65 10.01 -5.49 19.67
CA SER A 65 9.49 -6.03 18.40
C SER A 65 7.95 -6.07 18.39
N ILE A 66 7.33 -6.40 19.54
CA ILE A 66 5.87 -6.34 19.72
C ILE A 66 5.38 -4.91 19.58
N ASP A 67 5.97 -3.96 20.30
CA ASP A 67 5.53 -2.57 20.33
C ASP A 67 5.59 -1.95 18.91
N SER A 68 6.68 -2.19 18.17
CA SER A 68 6.82 -1.75 16.78
C SER A 68 5.77 -2.38 15.87
N THR A 69 5.54 -3.68 16.00
CA THR A 69 4.58 -4.40 15.14
C THR A 69 3.14 -3.97 15.42
N ASN A 70 2.79 -3.73 16.69
CA ASN A 70 1.49 -3.20 17.09
C ASN A 70 1.24 -1.80 16.51
N LEU A 71 2.27 -0.94 16.50
CA LEU A 71 2.19 0.37 15.86
C LEU A 71 1.93 0.26 14.35
N GLU A 72 2.63 -0.64 13.67
CA GLU A 72 2.40 -0.91 12.24
C GLU A 72 0.98 -1.40 11.95
N ILE A 73 0.45 -2.31 12.78
CA ILE A 73 -0.93 -2.79 12.67
C ILE A 73 -1.93 -1.65 12.88
N ALA A 74 -1.70 -0.81 13.89
CA ALA A 74 -2.56 0.34 14.17
C ALA A 74 -2.56 1.34 13.00
N ASN A 75 -1.39 1.64 12.45
CA ASN A 75 -1.23 2.54 11.30
C ASN A 75 -1.93 1.98 10.05
N PHE A 76 -1.75 0.69 9.76
CA PHE A 76 -2.44 0.04 8.65
C PHE A 76 -3.96 0.06 8.83
N ARG A 77 -4.45 -0.22 10.05
CA ARG A 77 -5.88 -0.17 10.36
C ARG A 77 -6.43 1.24 10.15
N ALA A 78 -5.70 2.27 10.58
CA ALA A 78 -6.10 3.66 10.34
C ALA A 78 -6.15 3.99 8.84
N ALA A 79 -5.14 3.56 8.07
CA ALA A 79 -5.08 3.79 6.64
C ALA A 79 -6.21 3.09 5.88
N ILE A 80 -6.45 1.79 6.11
CA ILE A 80 -7.48 1.02 5.40
C ILE A 80 -8.91 1.47 5.74
N THR A 81 -9.10 2.07 6.92
CA THR A 81 -10.42 2.56 7.36
C THR A 81 -10.65 4.04 7.06
N SER A 82 -9.70 4.72 6.43
CA SER A 82 -9.85 6.12 6.03
C SER A 82 -10.93 6.28 4.96
N GLU A 83 -11.61 7.43 4.97
CA GLU A 83 -12.67 7.71 4.01
C GLU A 83 -12.14 7.84 2.58
N GLU A 84 -10.90 8.28 2.40
CA GLU A 84 -10.23 8.36 1.10
C GLU A 84 -10.06 6.98 0.49
N ILE A 85 -9.52 6.02 1.25
CA ILE A 85 -9.31 4.65 0.78
C ILE A 85 -10.64 3.97 0.50
N LYS A 86 -11.66 4.15 1.35
CA LYS A 86 -13.01 3.64 1.10
C LYS A 86 -13.59 4.16 -0.22
N LYS A 87 -13.44 5.46 -0.51
CA LYS A 87 -13.89 6.05 -1.78
C LYS A 87 -13.19 5.46 -3.00
N ILE A 88 -11.90 5.16 -2.89
CA ILE A 88 -11.14 4.50 -3.97
C ILE A 88 -11.69 3.09 -4.21
N PHE A 89 -11.89 2.30 -3.16
CA PHE A 89 -12.47 0.96 -3.29
C PHE A 89 -13.90 1.00 -3.83
N GLN A 90 -14.72 1.96 -3.39
CA GLN A 90 -16.07 2.13 -3.91
C GLN A 90 -16.06 2.47 -5.40
N ARG A 91 -15.22 3.42 -5.84
CA ARG A 91 -15.10 3.74 -7.28
C ARG A 91 -14.66 2.52 -8.09
N ALA A 92 -13.71 1.74 -7.59
CA ALA A 92 -13.27 0.52 -8.25
C ALA A 92 -14.41 -0.51 -8.37
N ALA A 93 -15.24 -0.64 -7.33
CA ALA A 93 -16.43 -1.49 -7.36
C ALA A 93 -17.47 -0.98 -8.38
N ASP A 94 -17.77 0.32 -8.37
CA ASP A 94 -18.73 0.95 -9.29
C ASP A 94 -18.27 0.80 -10.75
N SER A 95 -16.98 1.04 -11.01
CA SER A 95 -16.36 0.86 -12.33
C SER A 95 -16.47 -0.59 -12.83
N ARG A 96 -16.22 -1.56 -11.96
CA ARG A 96 -16.37 -2.99 -12.28
C ARG A 96 -17.82 -3.36 -12.55
N GLN A 97 -18.78 -2.77 -11.82
CA GLN A 97 -20.21 -2.99 -12.07
C GLN A 97 -20.65 -2.38 -13.40
N ALA A 98 -20.16 -1.18 -13.73
CA ALA A 98 -20.46 -0.50 -14.99
C ALA A 98 -19.84 -1.20 -16.20
N ASN A 99 -18.66 -1.82 -16.05
CA ASN A 99 -17.96 -2.53 -17.13
C ASN A 99 -17.54 -3.96 -16.73
N PRO A 100 -18.51 -4.89 -16.62
CA PRO A 100 -18.29 -6.20 -16.02
C PRO A 100 -17.43 -7.16 -16.86
N LYS A 101 -17.26 -6.90 -18.16
CA LYS A 101 -16.54 -7.77 -19.11
C LYS A 101 -15.17 -7.23 -19.55
N GLY A 102 -14.78 -6.02 -19.12
CA GLY A 102 -13.66 -5.28 -19.70
C GLY A 102 -12.36 -5.25 -18.89
N ILE A 103 -12.38 -5.56 -17.60
CA ILE A 103 -11.19 -5.40 -16.75
C ILE A 103 -10.43 -6.73 -16.68
N LYS A 104 -9.44 -6.91 -17.57
CA LYS A 104 -8.48 -8.02 -17.47
C LYS A 104 -7.70 -7.83 -16.14
N PRO A 105 -7.72 -8.82 -15.22
CA PRO A 105 -6.90 -8.72 -14.02
C PRO A 105 -5.42 -8.70 -14.43
N TRP A 106 -4.69 -7.70 -13.94
CA TRP A 106 -3.24 -7.65 -14.09
C TRP A 106 -2.64 -8.88 -13.41
N ARG A 107 -1.82 -9.64 -14.14
CA ARG A 107 -0.97 -10.66 -13.50
C ARG A 107 0.19 -9.93 -12.82
N ALA A 108 0.60 -10.40 -11.64
CA ALA A 108 1.77 -9.82 -10.98
C ALA A 108 3.00 -9.77 -11.89
N THR A 109 3.19 -10.79 -12.75
CA THR A 109 4.27 -10.84 -13.74
C THR A 109 4.19 -9.79 -14.85
N GLU A 110 3.05 -9.14 -15.04
CA GLU A 110 2.85 -8.08 -16.03
C GLU A 110 3.32 -6.71 -15.50
N ASP A 111 3.59 -6.56 -14.19
CA ASP A 111 4.23 -5.37 -13.61
C ASP A 111 5.77 -5.49 -13.71
N PRO A 112 6.46 -4.58 -14.44
CA PRO A 112 7.92 -4.59 -14.59
C PRO A 112 8.67 -4.58 -13.24
N GLU A 113 8.05 -4.07 -12.20
CA GLU A 113 8.63 -3.85 -10.87
C GLU A 113 8.08 -4.84 -9.82
N TRP A 114 7.36 -5.90 -10.22
CA TRP A 114 6.66 -6.77 -9.27
C TRP A 114 7.57 -7.50 -8.26
N THR A 115 8.84 -7.73 -8.63
CA THR A 115 9.88 -8.26 -7.75
C THR A 115 10.77 -7.18 -7.14
N ALA A 116 10.67 -5.94 -7.61
CA ALA A 116 11.52 -4.85 -7.17
C ALA A 116 11.11 -4.45 -5.74
N ASN A 117 11.94 -4.85 -4.79
CA ASN A 117 11.82 -4.43 -3.41
C ASN A 117 12.18 -2.93 -3.32
N LYS A 118 11.21 -2.03 -3.59
CA LYS A 118 11.39 -0.59 -3.37
C LYS A 118 11.45 -0.32 -1.86
N ARG A 119 12.57 -0.68 -1.23
CA ARG A 119 12.99 -0.08 0.02
C ARG A 119 13.13 1.41 -0.29
N ARG A 120 12.21 2.24 0.18
CA ARG A 120 12.42 3.69 0.22
C ARG A 120 13.78 3.90 0.86
N LYS A 121 14.77 4.37 0.10
CA LYS A 121 15.99 4.93 0.67
C LYS A 121 15.53 6.17 1.41
N THR A 122 15.35 6.04 2.73
CA THR A 122 15.26 7.20 3.61
C THR A 122 16.61 7.89 3.52
N ASN A 123 16.68 8.99 2.77
CA ASN A 123 17.82 9.88 2.82
C ASN A 123 17.80 10.52 4.21
N ALA A 124 18.62 9.99 5.12
CA ALA A 124 19.07 10.72 6.29
C ALA A 124 20.18 11.66 5.81
N SER A 125 19.88 12.96 5.77
CA SER A 125 20.88 14.04 5.81
C SER A 125 21.08 14.48 7.24
#